data_AF-A0A395UIP2-F1
#
_entry.id   AF-A0A395UIP2-F1
#
_cell.length_a   1.000
_cell.length_b   1.000
_cell.length_c   1.000
_cell.angle_alpha   90.00
_cell.angle_beta   90.00
_cell.angle_gamma   90.00
#
_symmetry.space_group_name_H-M   'P 1'
#
loop_
_entity.id
_entity.type
_entity.pdbx_description
1 polymer ?
#
loop_
_entity_poly.entity_id
_entity_poly.type
_entity_poly.pdbx_seq_one_letter_code
_entity_poly.pdbx_strand_id
1 'polypeptide(L)'
;KKDAEELSCGFEVGMDITLSLFEGFARINRLRYTHWTKKEKEWDHLAKKNDLAYRVAEAYYKAVLDKKLSELAAEQLRLGERYLKQTEAFVELGLKSLSDLQEVKARHQGDVFRERMYEKNRQMSFLYLKEILGMKEGDVLSVSLSVSEDTLLLMPQVEVEEVYLRSVHVLPDYKRMEMWERAARKEYAVTLGQFSPTIFARFSWGSDFYNSLFSLHQLRDHWNKYIGVGISFPILSGLDRNAGIRKKKLNLQRVRNSIEEEKLHLRNETERIVLSLHSGWEEHRQASLQVKAETQVLKETERKWEEGLVSVFQLMEARNRLLVAKAEKIRVRLQYELTSRLTMYYRTGSFINH
;
A
#
# COMPACT_ATOMS: atom_id res chain seq x y z
N LYS A 1 -62.13 -24.86 56.47
CA LYS A 1 -60.72 -24.43 56.66
C LYS A 1 -60.23 -23.97 55.30
N LYS A 2 -60.07 -22.66 55.11
CA LYS A 2 -59.53 -22.07 53.88
C LYS A 2 -58.07 -21.77 54.16
N ASP A 3 -57.19 -22.40 53.40
CA ASP A 3 -55.77 -22.06 53.35
C ASP A 3 -55.64 -20.72 52.62
N ALA A 4 -55.12 -19.71 53.30
CA ALA A 4 -54.67 -18.47 52.68
C ALA A 4 -53.15 -18.55 52.60
N GLU A 5 -52.62 -18.82 51.40
CA GLU A 5 -51.23 -18.54 51.08
C GLU A 5 -51.03 -17.02 51.17
N GLU A 6 -50.37 -16.55 52.23
CA GLU A 6 -49.83 -15.19 52.28
C GLU A 6 -48.75 -15.07 51.20
N LEU A 7 -49.12 -14.47 50.07
CA LEU A 7 -48.17 -13.99 49.07
C LEU A 7 -47.35 -12.84 49.68
N SER A 8 -46.21 -13.19 50.26
CA SER A 8 -45.17 -12.24 50.68
C SER A 8 -44.61 -11.54 49.44
N CYS A 9 -45.06 -10.30 49.18
CA CYS A 9 -44.47 -9.44 48.16
C CYS A 9 -43.31 -8.66 48.79
N GLY A 10 -42.08 -9.01 48.41
CA GLY A 10 -40.86 -8.34 48.83
C GLY A 10 -40.46 -7.25 47.83
N PHE A 11 -40.25 -6.02 48.30
CA PHE A 11 -39.69 -4.92 47.52
C PHE A 11 -38.30 -4.57 48.05
N GLU A 12 -37.29 -4.68 47.18
CA GLU A 12 -35.89 -4.33 47.48
C GLU A 12 -35.51 -3.07 46.71
N VAL A 13 -34.99 -2.07 47.42
CA VAL A 13 -34.41 -0.86 46.82
C VAL A 13 -33.03 -0.66 47.39
N GLY A 14 -32.00 -0.78 46.55
CA GLY A 14 -30.62 -0.65 46.98
C GLY A 14 -29.64 -0.30 45.87
N MET A 15 -28.42 0.01 46.30
CA MET A 15 -27.26 0.27 45.48
C MET A 15 -26.12 -0.64 45.93
N ASP A 16 -25.67 -1.49 45.00
CA ASP A 16 -24.48 -2.33 45.19
C ASP A 16 -23.32 -1.83 44.34
N ILE A 17 -22.22 -1.48 45.00
CA ILE A 17 -20.97 -1.11 44.35
C ILE A 17 -19.94 -2.19 44.66
N THR A 18 -19.45 -2.87 43.62
CA THR A 18 -18.31 -3.78 43.73
C THR A 18 -17.08 -3.14 43.11
N LEU A 19 -16.10 -2.79 43.94
CA LEU A 19 -14.83 -2.19 43.53
C LEU A 19 -13.73 -3.25 43.54
N SER A 20 -13.18 -3.56 42.38
CA SER A 20 -11.99 -4.41 42.28
C SER A 20 -10.74 -3.64 42.74
N LEU A 21 -10.12 -4.08 43.83
CA LEU A 21 -8.91 -3.48 44.39
C LEU A 21 -7.65 -4.05 43.76
N PHE A 22 -7.61 -5.38 43.55
CA PHE A 22 -6.48 -6.09 42.95
C PHE A 22 -6.94 -7.24 42.05
N GLU A 23 -6.32 -7.38 40.88
CA GLU A 23 -6.65 -8.41 39.88
C GLU A 23 -5.40 -9.13 39.36
N GLY A 24 -4.41 -9.44 40.22
CA GLY A 24 -3.19 -10.10 39.73
C GLY A 24 -2.40 -9.29 38.71
N PHE A 25 -2.45 -7.96 38.81
CA PHE A 25 -1.95 -7.03 37.78
C PHE A 25 -2.60 -7.16 36.39
N ALA A 26 -3.64 -7.97 36.21
CA ALA A 26 -4.34 -8.13 34.94
C ALA A 26 -4.90 -6.79 34.44
N ARG A 27 -5.49 -5.98 35.33
CA ARG A 27 -5.97 -4.62 35.01
C ARG A 27 -4.87 -3.73 34.44
N ILE A 28 -3.72 -3.64 35.10
CA ILE A 28 -2.60 -2.80 34.67
C ILE A 28 -2.00 -3.31 33.36
N ASN A 29 -1.84 -4.63 33.22
CA ASN A 29 -1.33 -5.22 31.97
C ASN A 29 -2.33 -5.07 30.82
N ARG A 30 -3.65 -5.06 31.08
CA ARG A 30 -4.68 -4.77 30.07
C ARG A 30 -4.61 -3.32 29.61
N LEU A 31 -4.39 -2.36 30.51
CA LEU A 31 -4.13 -0.96 30.15
C LEU A 31 -2.85 -0.84 29.30
N ARG A 32 -1.78 -1.54 29.67
CA ARG A 32 -0.54 -1.55 28.86
C ARG A 32 -0.74 -2.23 27.51
N TYR A 33 -1.51 -3.31 27.43
CA TYR A 33 -1.88 -3.98 26.19
C TYR A 33 -2.61 -3.01 25.25
N THR A 34 -3.70 -2.40 25.73
CA THR A 34 -4.49 -1.44 24.95
C THR A 34 -3.67 -0.25 24.50
N HIS A 35 -2.74 0.25 25.32
CA HIS A 35 -1.77 1.29 24.94
C HIS A 35 -0.86 0.86 23.79
N TRP A 36 -0.28 -0.35 23.84
CA TRP A 36 0.57 -0.84 22.74
C TRP A 36 -0.24 -1.15 21.48
N THR A 37 -1.46 -1.65 21.61
CA THR A 37 -2.38 -1.83 20.48
C THR A 37 -2.75 -0.50 19.84
N LYS A 38 -2.96 0.57 20.63
CA LYS A 38 -3.18 1.91 20.10
C LYS A 38 -1.97 2.39 19.29
N LYS A 39 -0.75 2.26 19.84
CA LYS A 39 0.49 2.61 19.12
C LYS A 39 0.69 1.79 17.86
N GLU A 40 0.37 0.49 17.88
CA GLU A 40 0.38 -0.37 16.69
C GLU A 40 -0.55 0.20 15.61
N LYS A 41 -1.76 0.63 15.97
CA LYS A 41 -2.71 1.25 15.03
C LYS A 41 -2.25 2.60 14.49
N GLU A 42 -1.54 3.39 15.28
CA GLU A 42 -0.92 4.65 14.82
C GLU A 42 0.13 4.39 13.72
N TRP A 43 0.99 3.37 13.90
CA TRP A 43 1.95 2.95 12.87
C TRP A 43 1.28 2.30 11.66
N ASP A 44 0.24 1.49 11.87
CA ASP A 44 -0.57 0.90 10.80
C ASP A 44 -1.23 1.97 9.92
N HIS A 45 -1.70 3.06 10.53
CA HIS A 45 -2.22 4.20 9.77
C HIS A 45 -1.15 4.85 8.89
N LEU A 46 0.07 5.05 9.42
CA LEU A 46 1.17 5.60 8.63
C LEU A 46 1.61 4.65 7.51
N ALA A 47 1.67 3.34 7.76
CA ALA A 47 1.95 2.33 6.74
C ALA A 47 0.93 2.40 5.59
N LYS A 48 -0.36 2.44 5.93
CA LYS A 48 -1.46 2.60 4.95
C LYS A 48 -1.38 3.90 4.17
N LYS A 49 -0.96 5.00 4.81
CA LYS A 49 -0.75 6.28 4.13
C LYS A 49 0.39 6.19 3.10
N ASN A 50 1.50 5.55 3.46
CA ASN A 50 2.62 5.33 2.54
C ASN A 50 2.26 4.37 1.40
N ASP A 51 1.53 3.29 1.69
CA ASP A 51 1.02 2.36 0.67
C ASP A 51 0.12 3.07 -0.35
N LEU A 52 -0.81 3.93 0.11
CA LEU A 52 -1.60 4.77 -0.79
C LEU A 52 -0.72 5.73 -1.61
N ALA A 53 0.26 6.38 -0.97
CA ALA A 53 1.17 7.29 -1.66
C ALA A 53 2.01 6.58 -2.74
N TYR A 54 2.46 5.35 -2.47
CA TYR A 54 3.15 4.52 -3.45
C TYR A 54 2.24 4.16 -4.62
N ARG A 55 1.00 3.70 -4.36
CA ARG A 55 0.02 3.40 -5.41
C ARG A 55 -0.32 4.61 -6.28
N VAL A 56 -0.43 5.80 -5.68
CA VAL A 56 -0.62 7.06 -6.41
C VAL A 56 0.59 7.37 -7.29
N ALA A 57 1.82 7.15 -6.80
CA ALA A 57 3.02 7.36 -7.59
C ALA A 57 3.13 6.37 -8.76
N GLU A 58 2.83 5.10 -8.55
CA GLU A 58 2.77 4.10 -9.62
C GLU A 58 1.76 4.50 -10.70
N ALA A 59 0.54 4.88 -10.30
CA ALA A 59 -0.49 5.37 -11.20
C ALA A 59 -0.04 6.64 -11.96
N TYR A 60 0.65 7.55 -11.29
CA TYR A 60 1.23 8.76 -11.89
C TYR A 60 2.26 8.42 -12.97
N TYR A 61 3.26 7.60 -12.64
CA TYR A 61 4.31 7.21 -13.60
C TYR A 61 3.73 6.42 -14.78
N LYS A 62 2.69 5.60 -14.55
CA LYS A 62 1.96 4.91 -15.61
C LYS A 62 1.21 5.89 -16.53
N ALA A 63 0.51 6.87 -15.97
CA ALA A 63 -0.18 7.90 -16.75
C ALA A 63 0.79 8.76 -17.58
N VAL A 64 1.96 9.11 -17.00
CA VAL A 64 3.04 9.78 -17.73
C VAL A 64 3.54 8.93 -18.90
N LEU A 65 3.81 7.64 -18.66
CA LEU A 65 4.28 6.71 -19.69
C LEU A 65 3.28 6.62 -20.84
N ASP A 66 2.01 6.38 -20.56
CA ASP A 66 0.99 6.22 -21.60
C ASP A 66 0.74 7.52 -22.37
N LYS A 67 0.82 8.68 -21.69
CA LYS A 67 0.81 9.97 -22.37
C LYS A 67 1.96 10.09 -23.37
N LYS A 68 3.18 9.75 -22.95
CA LYS A 68 4.37 9.82 -23.80
C LYS A 68 4.33 8.84 -24.97
N LEU A 69 3.81 7.63 -24.74
CA LEU A 69 3.62 6.65 -25.81
C LEU A 69 2.53 7.08 -26.80
N SER A 70 1.46 7.73 -26.35
CA SER A 70 0.45 8.34 -27.24
C SER A 70 1.05 9.47 -28.08
N GLU A 71 1.81 10.40 -27.46
CA GLU A 71 2.52 11.47 -28.17
C GLU A 71 3.46 10.89 -29.24
N LEU A 72 4.23 9.87 -28.89
CA LEU A 72 5.16 9.20 -29.80
C LEU A 72 4.44 8.46 -30.95
N ALA A 73 3.29 7.83 -30.68
CA ALA A 73 2.48 7.18 -31.71
C ALA A 73 1.84 8.19 -32.66
N ALA A 74 1.40 9.35 -32.16
CA ALA A 74 0.87 10.44 -32.99
C ALA A 74 1.96 11.04 -33.89
N GLU A 75 3.20 11.20 -33.40
CA GLU A 75 4.34 11.59 -34.23
C GLU A 75 4.61 10.57 -35.34
N GLN A 76 4.58 9.28 -35.01
CA GLN A 76 4.78 8.20 -35.98
C GLN A 76 3.72 8.22 -37.08
N LEU A 77 2.46 8.43 -36.72
CA LEU A 77 1.36 8.52 -37.69
C LEU A 77 1.57 9.71 -38.65
N ARG A 78 1.92 10.90 -38.12
CA ARG A 78 2.20 12.09 -38.95
C ARG A 78 3.36 11.86 -39.92
N LEU A 79 4.41 11.14 -39.51
CA LEU A 79 5.50 10.75 -40.39
C LEU A 79 5.02 9.73 -41.44
N GLY A 80 4.23 8.74 -41.03
CA GLY A 80 3.61 7.75 -41.94
C GLY A 80 2.78 8.39 -43.04
N GLU A 81 1.97 9.40 -42.71
CA GLU A 81 1.18 10.18 -43.68
C GLU A 81 2.07 10.89 -44.71
N ARG A 82 3.22 11.45 -44.28
CA ARG A 82 4.17 12.09 -45.20
C ARG A 82 4.78 11.09 -46.17
N TYR A 83 5.21 9.93 -45.66
CA TYR A 83 5.78 8.87 -46.49
C TYR A 83 4.76 8.28 -47.47
N LEU A 84 3.50 8.16 -47.06
CA LEU A 84 2.41 7.74 -47.95
C LEU A 84 2.25 8.71 -49.12
N LYS A 85 2.14 10.01 -48.84
CA LYS A 85 2.03 11.05 -49.89
C LYS A 85 3.22 11.06 -50.83
N GLN A 86 4.44 10.91 -50.31
CA GLN A 86 5.65 10.84 -51.14
C GLN A 86 5.66 9.58 -52.01
N THR A 87 5.24 8.43 -51.47
CA THR A 87 5.18 7.17 -52.23
C THR A 87 4.12 7.25 -53.33
N GLU A 88 2.97 7.88 -53.07
CA GLU A 88 1.95 8.14 -54.08
C GLU A 88 2.51 8.97 -55.25
N ALA A 89 3.22 10.06 -54.94
CA ALA A 89 3.89 10.89 -55.96
C ALA A 89 4.94 10.10 -56.76
N PHE A 90 5.75 9.25 -56.11
CA PHE A 90 6.73 8.43 -56.82
C PHE A 90 6.09 7.38 -57.74
N VAL A 91 4.94 6.83 -57.38
CA VAL A 91 4.20 5.91 -58.26
C VAL A 91 3.61 6.65 -59.46
N GLU A 92 3.06 7.86 -59.26
CA GLU A 92 2.55 8.69 -60.36
C GLU A 92 3.64 9.06 -61.37
N LEU A 93 4.87 9.29 -60.89
CA LEU A 93 6.05 9.55 -61.72
C LEU A 93 6.68 8.28 -62.31
N GLY A 94 6.15 7.09 -62.01
CA GLY A 94 6.69 5.80 -62.48
C GLY A 94 8.02 5.39 -61.82
N LEU A 95 8.41 6.04 -60.72
CA LEU A 95 9.67 5.80 -60.00
C LEU A 95 9.60 4.66 -58.98
N LYS A 96 8.39 4.27 -58.55
CA LYS A 96 8.13 3.20 -57.58
C LYS A 96 6.97 2.32 -58.02
N SER A 97 6.88 1.10 -57.47
CA SER A 97 5.86 0.13 -57.86
C SER A 97 4.54 0.33 -57.11
N LEU A 98 3.42 -0.11 -57.70
CA LEU A 98 2.14 -0.18 -56.99
C LEU A 98 2.19 -1.11 -55.77
N SER A 99 3.06 -2.13 -55.78
CA SER A 99 3.29 -3.01 -54.63
C SER A 99 3.86 -2.24 -53.44
N ASP A 100 4.83 -1.34 -53.67
CA ASP A 100 5.39 -0.48 -52.63
C ASP A 100 4.32 0.41 -52.00
N LEU A 101 3.42 0.96 -52.84
CA LEU A 101 2.31 1.77 -52.35
C LEU A 101 1.34 0.97 -51.46
N GLN A 102 1.03 -0.28 -51.82
CA GLN A 102 0.16 -1.12 -50.99
C GLN A 102 0.81 -1.45 -49.64
N GLU A 103 2.11 -1.73 -49.61
CA GLU A 103 2.86 -1.94 -48.36
C GLU A 103 2.80 -0.68 -47.47
N VAL A 104 3.02 0.51 -48.02
CA VAL A 104 2.94 1.77 -47.25
C VAL A 104 1.52 2.01 -46.73
N LYS A 105 0.49 1.77 -47.54
CA LYS A 105 -0.91 1.87 -47.11
C LYS A 105 -1.22 0.91 -45.97
N ALA A 106 -0.76 -0.33 -46.04
CA ALA A 106 -0.92 -1.32 -44.97
C ALA A 106 -0.24 -0.87 -43.67
N ARG A 107 1.00 -0.37 -43.76
CA ARG A 107 1.75 0.16 -42.60
C ARG A 107 1.07 1.37 -41.97
N HIS A 108 0.60 2.30 -42.80
CA HIS A 108 -0.16 3.46 -42.34
C HIS A 108 -1.41 3.06 -41.56
N GLN A 109 -2.18 2.06 -42.03
CA GLN A 109 -3.32 1.54 -41.26
C GLN A 109 -2.89 0.94 -39.92
N GLY A 110 -1.73 0.29 -39.87
CA GLY A 110 -1.12 -0.17 -38.62
C GLY A 110 -0.76 0.97 -37.66
N ASP A 111 -0.23 2.08 -38.18
CA ASP A 111 0.07 3.28 -37.39
C ASP A 111 -1.22 3.92 -36.83
N VAL A 112 -2.28 4.02 -37.64
CA VAL A 112 -3.62 4.52 -37.20
C VAL A 112 -4.19 3.65 -36.08
N PHE A 113 -4.12 2.33 -36.22
CA PHE A 113 -4.57 1.41 -35.17
C PHE A 113 -3.77 1.61 -33.87
N ARG A 114 -2.44 1.73 -33.98
CA ARG A 114 -1.53 1.88 -32.85
C ARG A 114 -1.73 3.20 -32.11
N GLU A 115 -1.91 4.30 -32.82
CA GLU A 115 -2.22 5.62 -32.23
C GLU A 115 -3.51 5.56 -31.41
N ARG A 116 -4.59 5.01 -31.99
CA ARG A 116 -5.87 4.85 -31.28
C ARG A 116 -5.73 3.98 -30.03
N MET A 117 -4.95 2.91 -30.11
CA MET A 117 -4.70 2.02 -28.98
C MET A 117 -3.96 2.76 -27.84
N TYR A 118 -2.90 3.51 -28.15
CA TYR A 118 -2.17 4.28 -27.14
C TYR A 118 -3.00 5.42 -26.56
N GLU A 119 -3.83 6.08 -27.36
CA GLU A 119 -4.74 7.11 -26.85
C GLU A 119 -5.79 6.50 -25.90
N LYS A 120 -6.29 5.30 -26.19
CA LYS A 120 -7.18 4.56 -25.27
C LYS A 120 -6.46 4.16 -23.98
N ASN A 121 -5.22 3.68 -24.06
CA ASN A 121 -4.43 3.35 -22.87
C ASN A 121 -4.17 4.59 -22.01
N ARG A 122 -3.86 5.73 -22.63
CA ARG A 122 -3.73 7.02 -21.96
C ARG A 122 -5.03 7.43 -21.25
N GLN A 123 -6.19 7.29 -21.91
CA GLN A 123 -7.48 7.58 -21.29
C GLN A 123 -7.72 6.71 -20.05
N MET A 124 -7.40 5.42 -20.14
CA MET A 124 -7.55 4.47 -19.02
C MET A 124 -6.62 4.77 -17.85
N SER A 125 -5.33 5.06 -18.09
CA SER A 125 -4.40 5.38 -17.01
C SER A 125 -4.71 6.72 -16.35
N PHE A 126 -5.20 7.71 -17.11
CA PHE A 126 -5.69 8.96 -16.53
C PHE A 126 -6.97 8.74 -15.70
N LEU A 127 -7.90 7.89 -16.16
CA LEU A 127 -9.09 7.56 -15.39
C LEU A 127 -8.73 6.89 -14.06
N TYR A 128 -7.84 5.90 -14.09
CA TYR A 128 -7.35 5.23 -12.87
C TYR A 128 -6.64 6.21 -11.92
N LEU A 129 -5.82 7.12 -12.46
CA LEU A 129 -5.18 8.16 -11.65
C LEU A 129 -6.20 9.12 -11.02
N LYS A 130 -7.27 9.49 -11.73
CA LYS A 130 -8.36 10.30 -11.16
C LYS A 130 -9.09 9.56 -10.04
N GLU A 131 -9.36 8.27 -10.22
CA GLU A 131 -10.02 7.42 -9.23
C GLU A 131 -9.22 7.34 -7.93
N ILE A 132 -7.92 7.04 -8.00
CA ILE A 132 -7.08 6.93 -6.80
C ILE A 132 -6.85 8.28 -6.11
N LEU A 133 -6.93 9.38 -6.85
CA LEU A 133 -6.91 10.74 -6.30
C LEU A 133 -8.27 11.18 -5.72
N GLY A 134 -9.35 10.42 -5.95
CA GLY A 134 -10.69 10.76 -5.52
C GLY A 134 -11.28 12.01 -6.21
N MET A 135 -10.86 12.27 -7.45
CA MET A 135 -11.35 13.41 -8.23
C MET A 135 -12.81 13.23 -8.65
N LYS A 136 -13.58 14.31 -8.71
CA LYS A 136 -15.00 14.27 -9.10
C LYS A 136 -15.17 14.29 -10.61
N GLU A 137 -16.35 13.90 -11.07
CA GLU A 137 -16.73 14.06 -12.48
C GLU A 137 -16.64 15.54 -12.90
N GLY A 138 -15.94 15.79 -14.01
CA GLY A 138 -15.68 17.14 -14.53
C GLY A 138 -14.32 17.73 -14.17
N ASP A 139 -13.61 17.18 -13.17
CA ASP A 139 -12.28 17.67 -12.83
C ASP A 139 -11.26 17.39 -13.95
N VAL A 140 -10.46 18.41 -14.29
CA VAL A 140 -9.42 18.34 -15.32
C VAL A 140 -8.09 17.99 -14.66
N LEU A 141 -7.41 16.96 -15.18
CA LEU A 141 -6.10 16.53 -14.73
C LEU A 141 -5.09 16.69 -15.87
N SER A 142 -4.01 17.42 -15.60
CA SER A 142 -2.85 17.50 -16.49
C SER A 142 -1.63 16.99 -15.76
N VAL A 143 -0.87 16.12 -16.43
CA VAL A 143 0.33 15.49 -15.90
C VAL A 143 1.52 15.89 -16.76
N SER A 144 2.58 16.37 -16.12
CA SER A 144 3.86 16.71 -16.76
C SER A 144 5.02 16.31 -15.86
N LEU A 145 6.07 15.75 -16.46
CA LEU A 145 7.36 15.61 -15.78
C LEU A 145 8.00 16.98 -15.66
N SER A 146 8.47 17.35 -14.47
CA SER A 146 9.21 18.58 -14.23
C SER A 146 10.67 18.50 -14.70
N VAL A 147 11.20 17.29 -14.92
CA VAL A 147 12.60 17.05 -15.28
C VAL A 147 12.73 16.82 -16.79
N SER A 148 13.63 17.55 -17.44
CA SER A 148 13.92 17.42 -18.87
C SER A 148 14.34 16.00 -19.25
N GLU A 149 13.84 15.51 -20.38
CA GLU A 149 14.11 14.17 -20.96
C GLU A 149 15.60 13.92 -21.26
N ASP A 150 16.40 14.99 -21.35
CA ASP A 150 17.83 14.93 -21.65
C ASP A 150 18.74 15.01 -20.41
N THR A 151 18.16 15.13 -19.22
CA THR A 151 18.93 15.12 -17.97
C THR A 151 19.60 13.76 -17.79
N LEU A 152 20.93 13.74 -17.64
CA LEU A 152 21.67 12.51 -17.37
C LEU A 152 21.33 11.99 -15.96
N LEU A 153 20.98 10.71 -15.88
CA LEU A 153 20.79 10.04 -14.61
C LEU A 153 22.14 9.79 -13.95
N LEU A 154 22.27 10.18 -12.69
CA LEU A 154 23.47 9.92 -11.89
C LEU A 154 23.49 8.46 -11.43
N MET A 155 24.69 7.87 -11.43
CA MET A 155 24.86 6.51 -10.91
C MET A 155 24.51 6.48 -9.42
N PRO A 156 23.60 5.61 -8.98
CA PRO A 156 23.20 5.55 -7.58
C PRO A 156 24.39 5.08 -6.72
N GLN A 157 24.75 5.87 -5.71
CA GLN A 157 25.72 5.50 -4.66
C GLN A 157 24.95 4.97 -3.46
N VAL A 158 24.40 3.77 -3.56
CA VAL A 158 23.54 3.17 -2.52
C VAL A 158 23.99 1.74 -2.25
N GLU A 159 24.26 1.44 -0.97
CA GLU A 159 24.61 0.09 -0.51
C GLU A 159 23.40 -0.61 0.09
N VAL A 160 23.27 -1.92 -0.14
CA VAL A 160 22.18 -2.75 0.39
C VAL A 160 22.11 -2.67 1.91
N GLU A 161 23.25 -2.84 2.60
CA GLU A 161 23.29 -2.91 4.06
C GLU A 161 22.86 -1.57 4.69
N GLU A 162 23.24 -0.44 4.09
CA GLU A 162 22.80 0.88 4.53
C GLU A 162 21.27 1.03 4.47
N VAL A 163 20.67 0.61 3.34
CA VAL A 163 19.22 0.70 3.15
C VAL A 163 18.49 -0.22 4.12
N TYR A 164 18.97 -1.46 4.30
CA TYR A 164 18.38 -2.42 5.22
C TYR A 164 18.41 -1.94 6.67
N LEU A 165 19.58 -1.53 7.18
CA LEU A 165 19.72 -1.05 8.57
C LEU A 165 18.84 0.16 8.85
N ARG A 166 18.77 1.12 7.92
CA ARG A 166 17.84 2.25 8.05
C ARG A 166 16.40 1.79 8.07
N SER A 167 16.01 0.91 7.13
CA SER A 167 14.64 0.41 6.95
C SER A 167 14.07 -0.17 8.24
N VAL A 168 14.85 -1.01 8.93
CA VAL A 168 14.47 -1.61 10.22
C VAL A 168 14.12 -0.55 11.28
N HIS A 169 14.74 0.63 11.24
CA HIS A 169 14.50 1.69 12.21
C HIS A 169 13.39 2.67 11.82
N VAL A 170 13.12 2.86 10.53
CA VAL A 170 12.23 3.92 10.04
C VAL A 170 10.91 3.41 9.47
N LEU A 171 10.86 2.17 8.96
CA LEU A 171 9.68 1.67 8.25
C LEU A 171 8.49 1.50 9.21
N PRO A 172 7.32 2.08 8.88
CA PRO A 172 6.11 1.93 9.69
C PRO A 172 5.65 0.49 9.86
N ASP A 173 5.77 -0.35 8.83
CA ASP A 173 5.40 -1.77 8.90
C ASP A 173 6.20 -2.51 9.97
N TYR A 174 7.51 -2.25 10.03
CA TYR A 174 8.37 -2.87 11.04
C TYR A 174 8.06 -2.32 12.45
N LYS A 175 7.83 -1.01 12.58
CA LYS A 175 7.44 -0.40 13.86
C LYS A 175 6.09 -0.90 14.36
N ARG A 176 5.12 -1.12 13.48
CA ARG A 176 3.83 -1.75 13.79
C ARG A 176 4.06 -3.13 14.40
N MET A 177 4.94 -3.95 13.81
CA MET A 177 5.23 -5.30 14.32
C MET A 177 5.94 -5.29 15.69
N GLU A 178 6.87 -4.36 15.92
CA GLU A 178 7.46 -4.17 17.26
C GLU A 178 6.39 -3.85 18.32
N MET A 179 5.42 -2.99 17.99
CA MET A 179 4.31 -2.68 18.90
C MET A 179 3.39 -3.88 19.10
N TRP A 180 3.17 -4.67 18.04
CA TRP A 180 2.38 -5.91 18.11
C TRP A 180 3.01 -6.95 19.04
N GLU A 181 4.34 -7.15 19.00
CA GLU A 181 5.05 -8.04 19.93
C GLU A 181 4.89 -7.58 21.38
N ARG A 182 5.02 -6.27 21.63
CA ARG A 182 4.84 -5.68 22.96
C ARG A 182 3.41 -5.87 23.46
N ALA A 183 2.41 -5.68 22.60
CA ALA A 183 1.01 -5.95 22.91
C ALA A 183 0.82 -7.43 23.25
N ALA A 184 1.25 -8.36 22.40
CA ALA A 184 1.15 -9.80 22.63
C ALA A 184 1.81 -10.24 23.95
N ARG A 185 2.95 -9.63 24.32
CA ARG A 185 3.62 -9.88 25.60
C ARG A 185 2.78 -9.42 26.79
N LYS A 186 2.11 -8.26 26.69
CA LYS A 186 1.20 -7.78 27.74
C LYS A 186 -0.08 -8.59 27.81
N GLU A 187 -0.59 -9.04 26.68
CA GLU A 187 -1.73 -9.95 26.61
C GLU A 187 -1.42 -11.29 27.34
N TYR A 188 -0.24 -11.85 27.10
CA TYR A 188 0.24 -13.02 27.84
C TYR A 188 0.32 -12.75 29.36
N ALA A 189 0.82 -11.57 29.77
CA ALA A 189 0.88 -11.18 31.17
C ALA A 189 -0.50 -10.96 31.82
N VAL A 190 -1.52 -10.54 31.04
CA VAL A 190 -2.92 -10.48 31.51
C VAL A 190 -3.42 -11.89 31.87
N THR A 191 -3.15 -12.88 31.02
CA THR A 191 -3.54 -14.28 31.27
C THR A 191 -2.79 -14.89 32.46
N LEU A 192 -1.52 -14.53 32.67
CA LEU A 192 -0.79 -14.93 33.89
C LEU A 192 -1.43 -14.34 35.16
N GLY A 193 -1.90 -13.09 35.11
CA GLY A 193 -2.57 -12.43 36.24
C GLY A 193 -3.83 -13.14 36.72
N GLN A 194 -4.49 -13.90 35.84
CA GLN A 194 -5.70 -14.69 36.19
C GLN A 194 -5.43 -15.86 37.17
N PHE A 195 -4.16 -16.18 37.45
CA PHE A 195 -3.76 -17.16 38.47
C PHE A 195 -3.54 -16.53 39.85
N SER A 196 -3.56 -15.21 39.96
CA SER A 196 -3.42 -14.52 41.22
C SER A 196 -4.79 -14.37 41.92
N PRO A 197 -4.81 -14.20 43.26
CA PRO A 197 -6.03 -13.81 43.95
C PRO A 197 -6.55 -12.48 43.41
N THR A 198 -7.86 -12.32 43.42
CA THR A 198 -8.53 -11.04 43.23
C THR A 198 -8.99 -10.50 44.57
N ILE A 199 -8.80 -9.21 44.82
CA ILE A 199 -9.24 -8.52 46.03
C ILE A 199 -10.30 -7.51 45.60
N PHE A 200 -11.48 -7.56 46.20
CA PHE A 200 -12.57 -6.64 45.89
C PHE A 200 -13.18 -6.08 47.18
N ALA A 201 -13.62 -4.83 47.13
CA ALA A 201 -14.47 -4.22 48.15
C ALA A 201 -15.90 -4.19 47.64
N ARG A 202 -16.85 -4.64 48.46
CA ARG A 202 -18.29 -4.53 48.20
C ARG A 202 -18.90 -3.54 49.17
N PHE A 203 -19.58 -2.55 48.63
CA PHE A 203 -20.41 -1.60 49.36
C PHE A 203 -21.84 -1.88 48.96
N SER A 204 -22.69 -2.25 49.91
CA SER A 204 -24.12 -2.41 49.70
C SER A 204 -24.83 -1.40 50.57
N TRP A 205 -25.77 -0.67 49.98
CA TRP A 205 -26.66 0.22 50.69
C TRP A 205 -28.05 0.04 50.12
N GLY A 206 -28.93 -0.60 50.89
CA GLY A 206 -30.27 -0.90 50.44
C GLY A 206 -31.23 -1.13 51.59
N SER A 207 -32.48 -1.39 51.24
CA SER A 207 -33.52 -1.71 52.19
C SER A 207 -34.52 -2.69 51.58
N ASP A 208 -34.89 -3.67 52.41
CA ASP A 208 -35.81 -4.74 52.05
C ASP A 208 -37.13 -4.54 52.80
N PHE A 209 -38.26 -4.60 52.08
CA PHE A 209 -39.59 -4.45 52.66
C PHE A 209 -40.48 -5.64 52.31
N TYR A 210 -41.15 -6.16 53.33
CA TYR A 210 -42.16 -7.21 53.18
C TYR A 210 -43.51 -6.61 53.54
N ASN A 211 -44.15 -5.89 52.60
CA ASN A 211 -45.56 -5.47 52.69
C ASN A 211 -46.10 -4.91 51.37
N SER A 212 -47.41 -5.05 51.15
CA SER A 212 -48.13 -4.73 49.90
C SER A 212 -48.33 -3.23 49.61
N LEU A 213 -47.86 -2.32 50.49
CA LEU A 213 -48.03 -0.87 50.36
C LEU A 213 -46.69 -0.14 50.54
N PHE A 214 -46.18 0.40 49.44
CA PHE A 214 -44.92 1.16 49.39
C PHE A 214 -45.02 2.44 50.24
N SER A 215 -44.18 2.59 51.27
CA SER A 215 -44.12 3.76 52.15
C SER A 215 -42.70 4.36 52.20
N LEU A 216 -42.58 5.64 51.87
CA LEU A 216 -41.30 6.40 51.92
C LEU A 216 -40.74 6.52 53.35
N HIS A 217 -41.58 6.38 54.39
CA HIS A 217 -41.13 6.43 55.78
C HIS A 217 -40.45 5.12 56.21
N GLN A 218 -41.01 3.97 55.80
CA GLN A 218 -40.37 2.67 56.03
C GLN A 218 -39.06 2.56 55.27
N LEU A 219 -38.99 3.18 54.07
CA LEU A 219 -37.76 3.36 53.29
C LEU A 219 -36.60 3.97 54.06
N ARG A 220 -36.86 4.92 54.96
CA ARG A 220 -35.82 5.61 55.73
C ARG A 220 -35.34 4.80 56.93
N ASP A 221 -36.21 3.98 57.51
CA ASP A 221 -36.00 3.41 58.84
C ASP A 221 -35.29 2.04 58.81
N HIS A 222 -35.15 1.41 57.63
CA HIS A 222 -34.53 0.07 57.46
C HIS A 222 -33.31 0.04 56.53
N TRP A 223 -32.49 1.09 56.49
CA TRP A 223 -31.27 1.08 55.66
C TRP A 223 -30.20 0.14 56.21
N ASN A 224 -29.94 -0.93 55.46
CA ASN A 224 -28.80 -1.79 55.64
C ASN A 224 -27.59 -1.21 54.89
N LYS A 225 -26.47 -1.07 55.60
CA LYS A 225 -25.18 -0.62 55.04
C LYS A 225 -24.14 -1.70 55.31
N TYR A 226 -23.57 -2.25 54.25
CA TYR A 226 -22.54 -3.28 54.32
C TYR A 226 -21.29 -2.82 53.59
N ILE A 227 -20.14 -2.90 54.26
CA ILE A 227 -18.82 -2.72 53.65
C ILE A 227 -18.03 -3.98 53.94
N GLY A 228 -17.65 -4.70 52.89
CA GLY A 228 -16.87 -5.93 53.00
C GLY A 228 -15.68 -5.91 52.04
N VAL A 229 -14.55 -6.45 52.47
CA VAL A 229 -13.42 -6.77 51.59
C VAL A 229 -13.36 -8.28 51.43
N GLY A 230 -13.41 -8.75 50.18
CA GLY A 230 -13.33 -10.16 49.83
C GLY A 230 -12.04 -10.44 49.06
N ILE A 231 -11.46 -11.63 49.31
CA ILE A 231 -10.38 -12.18 48.50
C ILE A 231 -10.92 -13.43 47.82
N SER A 232 -10.87 -13.48 46.50
CA SER A 232 -11.22 -14.67 45.72
C SER A 232 -9.95 -15.26 45.13
N PHE A 233 -9.57 -16.44 45.65
CA PHE A 233 -8.46 -17.22 45.13
C PHE A 233 -9.02 -18.43 44.36
N PRO A 234 -8.83 -18.49 43.04
CA PRO A 234 -9.47 -19.54 42.26
C PRO A 234 -8.56 -20.78 42.18
N ILE A 235 -8.86 -21.77 43.04
CA ILE A 235 -8.01 -22.96 43.32
C ILE A 235 -7.99 -23.96 42.15
N LEU A 236 -9.15 -24.30 41.59
CA LEU A 236 -9.26 -25.25 40.48
C LEU A 236 -10.22 -24.70 39.42
N SER A 237 -9.75 -24.60 38.19
CA SER A 237 -10.55 -24.15 37.05
C SER A 237 -10.42 -25.09 35.84
N GLY A 238 -10.34 -26.40 36.10
CA GLY A 238 -10.53 -27.46 35.10
C GLY A 238 -9.62 -27.42 33.86
N LEU A 239 -8.29 -27.29 34.01
CA LEU A 239 -7.30 -27.23 32.91
C LEU A 239 -7.43 -26.03 31.92
N ASP A 240 -8.60 -25.42 31.79
CA ASP A 240 -8.88 -24.33 30.85
C ASP A 240 -7.93 -23.14 31.01
N ARG A 241 -7.59 -22.79 32.25
CA ARG A 241 -6.67 -21.68 32.54
C ARG A 241 -5.24 -21.98 32.07
N ASN A 242 -4.80 -23.23 32.21
CA ASN A 242 -3.51 -23.68 31.69
C ASN A 242 -3.49 -23.71 30.16
N ALA A 243 -4.59 -24.16 29.54
CA ALA A 243 -4.77 -24.09 28.10
C ALA A 243 -4.72 -22.63 27.61
N GLY A 244 -5.34 -21.69 28.35
CA GLY A 244 -5.31 -20.25 28.08
C GLY A 244 -3.89 -19.66 28.07
N ILE A 245 -3.07 -19.95 29.09
CA ILE A 245 -1.65 -19.55 29.13
C ILE A 245 -0.91 -20.12 27.92
N ARG A 246 -1.03 -21.43 27.69
CA ARG A 246 -0.32 -22.11 26.59
C ARG A 246 -0.69 -21.48 25.26
N LYS A 247 -1.97 -21.20 25.02
CA LYS A 247 -2.46 -20.51 23.82
C LYS A 247 -1.83 -19.12 23.65
N LYS A 248 -1.77 -18.30 24.70
CA LYS A 248 -1.16 -16.95 24.62
C LYS A 248 0.37 -17.00 24.48
N LYS A 249 1.04 -17.98 25.09
CA LYS A 249 2.48 -18.22 24.90
C LYS A 249 2.79 -18.61 23.45
N LEU A 250 2.02 -19.54 22.88
CA LEU A 250 2.14 -19.93 21.48
C LEU A 250 1.85 -18.75 20.54
N ASN A 251 0.87 -17.91 20.88
CA ASN A 251 0.60 -16.69 20.11
C ASN A 251 1.80 -15.74 20.13
N LEU A 252 2.44 -15.51 21.29
CA LEU A 252 3.65 -14.68 21.38
C LEU A 252 4.80 -15.27 20.55
N GLN A 253 4.98 -16.59 20.56
CA GLN A 253 5.96 -17.26 19.71
C GLN A 253 5.64 -17.08 18.22
N ARG A 254 4.37 -17.22 17.82
CA ARG A 254 3.94 -16.94 16.45
C ARG A 254 4.28 -15.52 16.01
N VAL A 255 3.97 -14.52 16.85
CA VAL A 255 4.29 -13.11 16.54
C VAL A 255 5.78 -12.90 16.35
N ARG A 256 6.61 -13.53 17.18
CA ARG A 256 8.08 -13.47 17.04
C ARG A 256 8.56 -14.12 15.75
N ASN A 257 8.03 -15.28 15.41
CA ASN A 257 8.37 -15.94 14.14
C ASN A 257 7.98 -15.07 12.95
N SER A 258 6.79 -14.46 12.96
CA SER A 258 6.37 -13.52 11.91
C SER A 258 7.30 -12.31 11.80
N ILE A 259 7.86 -11.81 12.91
CA ILE A 259 8.87 -10.72 12.88
C ILE A 259 10.16 -11.18 12.21
N GLU A 260 10.64 -12.39 12.50
CA GLU A 260 11.83 -12.93 11.85
C GLU A 260 11.59 -13.19 10.35
N GLU A 261 10.42 -13.68 9.96
CA GLU A 261 10.00 -13.82 8.57
C GLU A 261 10.01 -12.46 7.86
N GLU A 262 9.45 -11.42 8.48
CA GLU A 262 9.42 -10.07 7.88
C GLU A 262 10.83 -9.46 7.78
N LYS A 263 11.74 -9.72 8.72
CA LYS A 263 13.14 -9.27 8.60
C LYS A 263 13.83 -9.88 7.37
N LEU A 264 13.61 -11.18 7.14
CA LEU A 264 14.15 -11.86 5.96
C LEU A 264 13.52 -11.33 4.68
N HIS A 265 12.20 -11.11 4.68
CA HIS A 265 11.48 -10.50 3.57
C HIS A 265 12.02 -9.10 3.26
N LEU A 266 12.14 -8.25 4.28
CA LEU A 266 12.68 -6.89 4.16
C LEU A 266 14.11 -6.91 3.59
N ARG A 267 14.97 -7.82 4.04
CA ARG A 267 16.32 -7.96 3.50
C ARG A 267 16.31 -8.27 2.01
N ASN A 268 15.57 -9.30 1.59
CA ASN A 268 15.42 -9.66 0.19
C ASN A 268 14.85 -8.50 -0.64
N GLU A 269 13.90 -7.76 -0.08
CA GLU A 269 13.29 -6.62 -0.77
C GLU A 269 14.26 -5.45 -0.93
N THR A 270 15.07 -5.14 0.10
CA THR A 270 16.12 -4.13 -0.02
C THR A 270 17.20 -4.52 -1.03
N GLU A 271 17.59 -5.79 -1.08
CA GLU A 271 18.49 -6.32 -2.11
C GLU A 271 17.89 -6.14 -3.50
N ARG A 272 16.63 -6.53 -3.70
CA ARG A 272 15.90 -6.38 -4.97
C ARG A 272 15.81 -4.92 -5.43
N ILE A 273 15.49 -4.01 -4.51
CA ILE A 273 15.32 -2.58 -4.82
C ILE A 273 16.66 -1.95 -5.22
N VAL A 274 17.74 -2.22 -4.48
CA VAL A 274 19.07 -1.69 -4.80
C VAL A 274 19.58 -2.24 -6.14
N LEU A 275 19.39 -3.53 -6.39
CA LEU A 275 19.72 -4.15 -7.67
C LEU A 275 18.90 -3.54 -8.81
N SER A 276 17.59 -3.35 -8.63
CA SER A 276 16.69 -2.74 -9.63
C SER A 276 17.04 -1.28 -9.89
N LEU A 277 17.52 -0.55 -8.87
CA LEU A 277 17.98 0.83 -9.03
C LEU A 277 19.25 0.91 -9.87
N HIS A 278 20.21 0.01 -9.61
CA HIS A 278 21.45 -0.07 -10.37
C HIS A 278 21.20 -0.54 -11.81
N SER A 279 20.40 -1.60 -11.99
CA SER A 279 20.05 -2.12 -13.32
C SER A 279 19.26 -1.09 -14.11
N GLY A 280 18.27 -0.41 -13.51
CA GLY A 280 17.49 0.63 -14.18
C GLY A 280 18.35 1.81 -14.66
N TRP A 281 19.42 2.16 -13.93
CA TRP A 281 20.38 3.17 -14.38
C TRP A 281 21.15 2.70 -15.62
N GLU A 282 21.70 1.48 -15.59
CA GLU A 282 22.47 0.92 -16.71
C GLU A 282 21.57 0.67 -17.94
N GLU A 283 20.37 0.13 -17.75
CA GLU A 283 19.37 -0.05 -18.79
C GLU A 283 19.00 1.29 -19.45
N HIS A 284 18.82 2.36 -18.66
CA HIS A 284 18.53 3.69 -19.23
C HIS A 284 19.71 4.21 -20.06
N ARG A 285 20.94 3.97 -19.58
CA ARG A 285 22.17 4.32 -20.32
C ARG A 285 22.22 3.58 -21.66
N GLN A 286 21.97 2.28 -21.67
CA GLN A 286 21.96 1.46 -22.88
C GLN A 286 20.82 1.85 -23.84
N ALA A 287 19.60 2.04 -23.33
CA ALA A 287 18.47 2.51 -24.13
C ALA A 287 18.73 3.89 -24.75
N SER A 288 19.42 4.78 -24.02
CA SER A 288 19.83 6.09 -24.55
C SER A 288 20.85 5.98 -25.69
N LEU A 289 21.81 5.06 -25.59
CA LEU A 289 22.75 4.77 -26.67
C LEU A 289 22.06 4.12 -27.87
N GLN A 290 21.13 3.21 -27.63
CA GLN A 290 20.33 2.56 -28.68
C GLN A 290 19.51 3.58 -29.46
N VAL A 291 18.83 4.53 -28.79
CA VAL A 291 18.10 5.61 -29.45
C VAL A 291 19.03 6.43 -30.35
N LYS A 292 20.25 6.76 -29.89
CA LYS A 292 21.23 7.49 -30.71
C LYS A 292 21.63 6.70 -31.96
N ALA A 293 21.91 5.40 -31.80
CA ALA A 293 22.29 4.53 -32.91
C ALA A 293 21.14 4.37 -33.93
N GLU A 294 19.93 4.05 -33.47
CA GLU A 294 18.75 3.88 -34.34
C GLU A 294 18.34 5.19 -35.02
N THR A 295 18.60 6.34 -34.39
CA THR A 295 18.38 7.65 -35.03
C THR A 295 19.32 7.84 -36.22
N GLN A 296 20.59 7.45 -36.08
CA GLN A 296 21.55 7.52 -37.18
C GLN A 296 21.21 6.51 -38.29
N VAL A 297 20.78 5.29 -37.93
CA VAL A 297 20.31 4.29 -38.89
C VAL A 297 19.11 4.80 -39.69
N LEU A 298 18.12 5.41 -39.01
CA LEU A 298 16.96 5.98 -39.69
C LEU A 298 17.39 7.09 -40.65
N LYS A 299 18.25 8.02 -40.21
CA LYS A 299 18.73 9.13 -41.04
C LYS A 299 19.44 8.68 -42.31
N GLU A 300 20.30 7.66 -42.22
CA GLU A 300 20.98 7.14 -43.41
C GLU A 300 20.04 6.32 -44.31
N THR A 301 19.09 5.58 -43.71
CA THR A 301 18.07 4.84 -44.46
C THR A 301 17.12 5.79 -45.20
N GLU A 302 16.74 6.91 -44.59
CA GLU A 302 15.91 7.97 -45.19
C GLU A 302 16.60 8.55 -46.44
N ARG A 303 17.88 8.92 -46.34
CA ARG A 303 18.66 9.41 -47.50
C ARG A 303 18.73 8.40 -48.64
N LYS A 304 19.06 7.14 -48.31
CA LYS A 304 19.11 6.07 -49.32
C LYS A 304 17.74 5.83 -49.96
N TRP A 305 16.65 6.02 -49.21
CA TRP A 305 15.30 5.82 -49.73
C TRP A 305 14.92 6.92 -50.71
N GLU A 306 15.26 8.17 -50.38
CA GLU A 306 15.11 9.33 -51.27
C GLU A 306 15.91 9.17 -52.57
N GLU A 307 17.11 8.58 -52.49
CA GLU A 307 17.94 8.21 -53.65
C GLU A 307 17.47 6.94 -54.39
N GLY A 308 16.43 6.27 -53.89
CA GLY A 308 15.89 5.04 -54.49
C GLY A 308 16.71 3.77 -54.22
N LEU A 309 17.75 3.82 -53.37
CA LEU A 309 18.67 2.74 -53.08
C LEU A 309 18.15 1.69 -52.08
N VAL A 310 17.08 2.00 -51.34
CA VAL A 310 16.43 1.07 -50.41
C VAL A 310 14.92 0.99 -50.65
N SER A 311 14.34 -0.14 -50.25
CA SER A 311 12.89 -0.33 -50.34
C SER A 311 12.16 0.45 -49.24
N VAL A 312 10.88 0.73 -49.47
CA VAL A 312 10.06 1.38 -48.45
C VAL A 312 9.89 0.51 -47.21
N PHE A 313 9.89 -0.81 -47.37
CA PHE A 313 9.89 -1.76 -46.25
C PHE A 313 11.08 -1.53 -45.31
N GLN A 314 12.29 -1.38 -45.85
CA GLN A 314 13.50 -1.13 -45.05
C GLN A 314 13.42 0.20 -44.29
N LEU A 315 12.88 1.25 -44.92
CA LEU A 315 12.63 2.53 -44.26
C LEU A 315 11.63 2.38 -43.10
N MET A 316 10.51 1.70 -43.34
CA MET A 316 9.48 1.47 -42.31
C MET A 316 10.00 0.62 -41.15
N GLU A 317 10.86 -0.35 -41.43
CA GLU A 317 11.51 -1.18 -40.42
C GLU A 317 12.46 -0.36 -39.53
N ALA A 318 13.34 0.47 -40.13
CA ALA A 318 14.22 1.37 -39.39
C ALA A 318 13.43 2.35 -38.51
N ARG A 319 12.32 2.88 -39.03
CA ARG A 319 11.42 3.77 -38.29
C ARG A 319 10.77 3.08 -37.10
N ASN A 320 10.31 1.83 -37.28
CA ASN A 320 9.73 1.04 -36.19
C ASN A 320 10.78 0.67 -35.12
N ARG A 321 12.03 0.39 -35.51
CA ARG A 321 13.13 0.17 -34.55
C ARG A 321 13.41 1.41 -33.70
N LEU A 322 13.48 2.60 -34.31
CA LEU A 322 13.65 3.85 -33.56
C LEU A 322 12.46 4.11 -32.61
N LEU A 323 11.24 3.84 -33.07
CA LEU A 323 10.03 3.98 -32.25
C LEU A 323 10.10 3.11 -30.99
N VAL A 324 10.45 1.83 -31.14
CA VAL A 324 10.62 0.89 -30.02
C VAL A 324 11.73 1.35 -29.08
N ALA A 325 12.88 1.78 -29.62
CA ALA A 325 13.99 2.28 -28.81
C ALA A 325 13.62 3.53 -27.99
N LYS A 326 12.87 4.47 -28.59
CA LYS A 326 12.37 5.68 -27.88
C LYS A 326 11.39 5.31 -26.78
N ALA A 327 10.43 4.44 -27.07
CA ALA A 327 9.46 3.95 -26.09
C ALA A 327 10.15 3.28 -24.90
N GLU A 328 11.17 2.46 -25.17
CA GLU A 328 11.94 1.76 -24.15
C GLU A 328 12.76 2.71 -23.27
N LYS A 329 13.43 3.71 -23.87
CA LYS A 329 14.14 4.77 -23.12
C LYS A 329 13.20 5.47 -22.12
N ILE A 330 11.98 5.81 -22.54
CA ILE A 330 10.98 6.45 -21.68
C ILE A 330 10.54 5.51 -20.56
N ARG A 331 10.20 4.26 -20.88
CA ARG A 331 9.78 3.23 -19.93
C ARG A 331 10.81 3.04 -18.81
N VAL A 332 12.07 2.80 -19.19
CA VAL A 332 13.16 2.53 -18.26
C VAL A 332 13.45 3.75 -17.38
N ARG A 333 13.40 4.96 -17.95
CA ARG A 333 13.57 6.20 -17.17
C ARG A 333 12.53 6.32 -16.05
N LEU A 334 11.25 6.15 -16.38
CA LEU A 334 10.16 6.29 -15.41
C LEU A 334 10.23 5.18 -14.34
N GLN A 335 10.62 3.97 -14.75
CA GLN A 335 10.86 2.87 -13.81
C GLN A 335 12.02 3.18 -12.85
N TYR A 336 13.12 3.74 -13.35
CA TYR A 336 14.24 4.17 -12.52
C TYR A 336 13.82 5.27 -11.54
N GLU A 337 13.07 6.28 -11.99
CA GLU A 337 12.61 7.36 -11.11
C GLU A 337 11.68 6.85 -10.00
N LEU A 338 10.75 5.94 -10.31
CA LEU A 338 9.90 5.30 -9.31
C LEU A 338 10.72 4.45 -8.33
N THR A 339 11.67 3.64 -8.84
CA THR A 339 12.55 2.82 -8.01
C THR A 339 13.42 3.68 -7.10
N SER A 340 13.91 4.81 -7.58
CA SER A 340 14.68 5.77 -6.80
C SER A 340 13.86 6.36 -5.64
N ARG A 341 12.60 6.73 -5.90
CA ARG A 341 11.67 7.15 -4.84
C ARG A 341 11.39 6.03 -3.84
N LEU A 342 11.23 4.80 -4.32
CA LEU A 342 11.03 3.63 -3.46
C LEU A 342 12.25 3.40 -2.57
N THR A 343 13.47 3.47 -3.10
CA THR A 343 14.71 3.40 -2.30
C THR A 343 14.74 4.49 -1.23
N MET A 344 14.32 5.71 -1.55
CA MET A 344 14.23 6.81 -0.59
C MET A 344 13.20 6.53 0.52
N TYR A 345 12.04 5.93 0.18
CA TYR A 345 11.05 5.49 1.15
C TYR A 345 11.64 4.49 2.15
N TYR A 346 12.36 3.47 1.68
CA TYR A 346 13.01 2.50 2.56
C TYR A 346 14.07 3.14 3.48
N ARG A 347 14.76 4.19 3.02
CA ARG A 347 15.75 4.93 3.82
C ARG A 347 15.14 5.89 4.85
N THR A 348 13.93 6.38 4.62
CA THR A 348 13.32 7.48 5.40
C THR A 348 12.06 7.09 6.17
N GLY A 349 11.37 6.02 5.78
CA GLY A 349 10.11 5.57 6.36
C GLY A 349 8.88 6.33 5.86
N SER A 350 9.05 7.28 4.94
CA SER A 350 7.92 7.99 4.34
C SER A 350 8.07 8.13 2.83
N PHE A 351 6.99 7.81 2.11
CA PHE A 351 6.91 8.02 0.67
C PHE A 351 6.53 9.49 0.35
N ILE A 352 6.00 10.19 1.35
CA ILE A 352 5.60 11.59 1.28
C ILE A 352 6.75 12.40 1.85
N ASN A 353 7.69 12.82 1.00
CA ASN A 353 8.70 13.78 1.43
C ASN A 353 7.99 15.11 1.74
N HIS A 354 8.29 15.68 2.91
CA HIS A 354 7.90 17.05 3.26
C HIS A 354 8.75 18.07 2.53
#